data_AF-A0A959L5H0-F1
#
_entry.id   AF-A0A959L5H0-F1
#
_cell.length_a   1.000
_cell.length_b   1.000
_cell.length_c   1.000
_cell.angle_alpha   90.00
_cell.angle_beta   90.00
_cell.angle_gamma   90.00
#
_symmetry.space_group_name_H-M   'P 1'
#
loop_
_entity.id
_entity.type
_entity.pdbx_description
1 polymer ?
#
loop_
_entity_poly.entity_id
_entity_poly.type
_entity_poly.pdbx_seq_one_letter_code
_entity_poly.pdbx_strand_id
1 'polypeptide(L)'
;RALNPGEGFTVAVGFEKGIVRGPSFFQEFGGLFLVILGSIFLLPYFIYTWWKYGQDPPTPASYPIWNAPDDLSSASVGYIQKGSHDSKSFTASIVHLAIKGYLKIEEVITKGFFSKSKSFDLVKLKESGADLPQEEKRLFDTLFSVGDRVSITGKYDKNIESAFLNHKGSLSAQHRSFIMKGHNAKFLAIPILVTILVFVLAFLFLVNSSYATGANMAALFTFAPVAIVGLVIYGYLIKKPTPEKLDLRARIKGFQMYLELAEKERLRLLNPPDMTPDHFETVLPYAFALGVEHAWTEKFKNILEKANYQAQWNNSASPIYFSDHFGRDFSQSVSGAATKPSDSGSGSGGGGFSGGGGGGGGVGGW
;
A
#
# COMPACT_ATOMS: atom_id res chain seq x y z
N ARG A 1 -63.40 38.55 -31.88
CA ARG A 1 -62.96 39.79 -31.18
C ARG A 1 -61.75 40.31 -31.94
N ALA A 2 -61.72 41.58 -32.34
CA ALA A 2 -60.51 42.18 -32.92
C ALA A 2 -59.43 42.27 -31.84
N LEU A 3 -58.22 41.79 -32.14
CA LEU A 3 -57.09 41.83 -31.20
C LEU A 3 -56.38 43.18 -31.34
N ASN A 4 -56.04 43.79 -30.21
CA ASN A 4 -55.31 45.05 -30.18
C ASN A 4 -53.80 44.83 -30.41
N PRO A 5 -53.05 45.85 -30.86
CA PRO A 5 -51.60 45.76 -31.00
C PRO A 5 -50.94 45.32 -29.68
N GLY A 6 -50.23 44.19 -29.71
CA GLY A 6 -49.56 43.59 -28.54
C GLY A 6 -50.31 42.42 -27.87
N GLU A 7 -51.54 42.11 -28.28
CA GLU A 7 -52.25 40.92 -27.79
C GLU A 7 -51.78 39.65 -28.54
N GLY A 8 -51.37 38.62 -27.80
CA GLY A 8 -50.93 37.35 -28.37
C GLY A 8 -52.09 36.53 -28.91
N PHE A 9 -52.00 36.09 -30.17
CA PHE A 9 -52.93 35.16 -30.80
C PHE A 9 -52.30 33.76 -30.84
N THR A 10 -52.90 32.79 -30.14
CA THR A 10 -52.44 31.40 -30.18
C THR A 10 -53.40 30.57 -31.02
N VAL A 11 -52.89 30.01 -32.12
CA VAL A 11 -53.64 29.04 -32.93
C VAL A 11 -53.24 27.64 -32.48
N ALA A 12 -54.17 26.91 -31.87
CA ALA A 12 -54.00 25.49 -31.58
C ALA A 12 -54.61 24.67 -32.73
N VAL A 13 -53.75 24.03 -33.52
CA VAL A 13 -54.17 23.10 -34.57
C VAL A 13 -54.00 21.68 -34.05
N GLY A 14 -55.09 20.94 -33.91
CA GLY A 14 -55.08 19.52 -33.56
C GLY A 14 -55.08 18.66 -34.82
N PHE A 15 -54.27 17.60 -34.84
CA PHE A 15 -54.29 16.58 -35.89
C PHE A 15 -55.01 15.33 -35.38
N GLU A 16 -55.73 14.63 -36.26
CA GLU A 16 -56.23 13.29 -35.94
C GLU A 16 -55.07 12.31 -35.67
N LYS A 17 -55.25 11.40 -34.71
CA LYS A 17 -54.23 10.44 -34.30
C LYS A 17 -53.81 9.57 -35.49
N GLY A 18 -52.56 9.70 -35.94
CA GLY A 18 -51.99 8.94 -37.06
C GLY A 18 -51.47 9.79 -38.23
N ILE A 19 -51.80 11.08 -38.30
CA ILE A 19 -51.30 12.00 -39.34
C ILE A 19 -49.82 12.36 -39.13
N VAL A 20 -49.41 12.57 -37.87
CA VAL A 20 -48.00 12.73 -37.47
C VAL A 20 -47.54 11.44 -36.81
N ARG A 21 -46.52 10.78 -37.37
CA ARG A 21 -45.90 9.63 -36.70
C ARG A 21 -45.12 10.12 -35.49
N GLY A 22 -45.53 9.69 -34.31
CA GLY A 22 -44.76 9.89 -33.07
C GLY A 22 -43.43 9.13 -33.11
N PRO A 23 -42.50 9.42 -32.19
CA PRO A 23 -41.24 8.71 -32.11
C PRO A 23 -41.47 7.22 -31.87
N SER A 24 -40.57 6.40 -32.42
CA SER A 24 -40.52 4.98 -32.07
C SER A 24 -39.95 4.78 -30.66
N PHE A 25 -40.23 3.62 -30.04
CA PHE A 25 -39.72 3.29 -28.71
C PHE A 25 -38.20 3.50 -28.57
N PHE A 26 -37.41 3.10 -29.57
CA PHE A 26 -35.95 3.26 -29.51
C PHE A 26 -35.48 4.70 -29.74
N GLN A 27 -36.27 5.52 -30.45
CA GLN A 27 -35.96 6.95 -30.58
C GLN A 27 -36.23 7.70 -29.28
N GLU A 28 -37.23 7.29 -28.51
CA GLU A 28 -37.59 7.94 -27.25
C GLU A 28 -36.85 7.34 -26.04
N PHE A 29 -36.63 6.03 -25.99
CA PHE A 29 -36.09 5.31 -24.84
C PHE A 29 -34.83 4.47 -25.13
N GLY A 30 -34.23 4.57 -26.31
CA GLY A 30 -33.11 3.71 -26.71
C GLY A 30 -31.90 3.77 -25.78
N GLY A 31 -31.51 4.97 -25.31
CA GLY A 31 -30.42 5.13 -24.36
C GLY A 31 -30.74 4.53 -22.99
N LEU A 32 -31.94 4.78 -22.47
CA LEU A 32 -32.43 4.19 -21.22
C LEU A 32 -32.50 2.66 -21.31
N PHE A 33 -32.98 2.12 -22.42
CA PHE A 33 -33.05 0.69 -22.69
C PHE A 33 -31.67 0.04 -22.65
N LEU A 34 -30.66 0.66 -23.28
CA LEU A 34 -29.27 0.17 -23.29
C LEU A 34 -28.65 0.19 -21.88
N VAL A 35 -28.89 1.24 -21.10
CA VAL A 35 -28.41 1.34 -19.71
C VAL A 35 -29.00 0.23 -18.84
N ILE A 36 -30.32 -0.02 -18.95
CA ILE A 36 -31.00 -1.09 -18.22
C ILE A 36 -30.44 -2.45 -18.64
N LEU A 37 -30.34 -2.70 -19.95
CA LEU A 37 -29.82 -3.96 -20.49
C LEU A 37 -28.39 -4.23 -20.04
N GLY A 38 -27.52 -3.20 -20.10
CA GLY A 38 -26.14 -3.28 -19.61
C GLY A 38 -26.06 -3.58 -18.12
N SER A 39 -26.92 -2.95 -17.32
CA SER A 39 -26.99 -3.19 -15.86
C SER A 39 -27.46 -4.60 -15.53
N ILE A 40 -28.47 -5.11 -16.24
CA ILE A 40 -28.98 -6.48 -16.12
C ILE A 40 -27.92 -7.51 -16.52
N PHE A 41 -27.00 -7.19 -17.43
CA PHE A 41 -25.88 -8.07 -17.77
C PHE A 41 -24.75 -8.01 -16.72
N LEU A 42 -24.36 -6.80 -16.30
CA LEU A 42 -23.24 -6.58 -15.38
C LEU A 42 -23.50 -7.18 -14.00
N LEU A 43 -24.71 -7.04 -13.47
CA LEU A 43 -25.03 -7.45 -12.10
C LEU A 43 -24.90 -8.97 -11.90
N PRO A 44 -25.51 -9.85 -12.72
CA PRO A 44 -25.29 -11.29 -12.66
C PRO A 44 -23.84 -11.69 -12.89
N TYR A 45 -23.13 -11.00 -13.79
CA TYR A 45 -21.70 -11.24 -14.01
C TYR A 45 -20.90 -10.98 -12.73
N PHE A 46 -21.13 -9.85 -12.06
CA PHE A 46 -20.49 -9.52 -10.79
C PHE A 46 -20.79 -10.56 -9.72
N ILE A 47 -22.05 -10.94 -9.55
CA ILE A 47 -22.47 -11.94 -8.55
C ILE A 47 -21.82 -13.29 -8.83
N TYR A 48 -21.91 -13.80 -10.06
CA TYR A 48 -21.38 -15.11 -10.43
C TYR A 48 -19.86 -15.20 -10.23
N THR A 49 -19.13 -14.20 -10.73
CA THR A 49 -17.67 -14.19 -10.65
C THR A 49 -17.19 -13.96 -9.21
N TRP A 50 -17.86 -13.12 -8.44
CA TRP A 50 -17.56 -12.95 -7.02
C TRP A 50 -17.82 -14.23 -6.22
N TRP A 51 -18.97 -14.88 -6.42
CA TRP A 51 -19.30 -16.12 -5.73
C TRP A 51 -18.29 -17.23 -6.03
N LYS A 52 -17.83 -17.34 -7.28
CA LYS A 52 -16.89 -18.38 -7.70
C LYS A 52 -15.42 -18.08 -7.38
N TYR A 53 -15.01 -16.82 -7.46
CA TYR A 53 -13.58 -16.44 -7.42
C TYR A 53 -13.22 -15.37 -6.39
N GLY A 54 -14.19 -14.63 -5.84
CA GLY A 54 -13.97 -13.56 -4.87
C GLY A 54 -14.13 -13.96 -3.40
N GLN A 55 -14.69 -15.14 -3.10
CA GLN A 55 -14.79 -15.62 -1.73
C GLN A 55 -13.41 -15.98 -1.15
N ASP A 56 -13.05 -15.30 -0.08
CA ASP A 56 -11.79 -15.48 0.62
C ASP A 56 -11.71 -16.86 1.28
N PRO A 57 -10.54 -17.53 1.22
CA PRO A 57 -10.33 -18.75 1.98
C PRO A 57 -10.30 -18.45 3.49
N PRO A 58 -10.57 -19.45 4.35
CA PRO A 58 -10.50 -19.26 5.80
C PRO A 58 -9.09 -18.79 6.20
N THR A 59 -9.03 -17.70 6.96
CA THR A 59 -7.78 -17.18 7.51
C THR A 59 -7.31 -18.08 8.65
N PRO A 60 -6.10 -18.67 8.60
CA PRO A 60 -5.57 -19.45 9.71
C PRO A 60 -5.36 -18.56 10.94
N ALA A 61 -5.56 -19.14 12.13
CA ALA A 61 -5.34 -18.44 13.38
C ALA A 61 -3.84 -18.19 13.60
N SER A 62 -3.48 -16.96 13.96
CA SER A 62 -2.11 -16.59 14.35
C SER A 62 -1.89 -16.91 15.83
N TYR A 63 -0.78 -17.56 16.16
CA TYR A 63 -0.33 -17.83 17.52
C TYR A 63 1.13 -17.39 17.69
N PRO A 64 1.59 -17.04 18.90
CA PRO A 64 2.97 -16.59 19.11
C PRO A 64 4.00 -17.64 18.66
N ILE A 65 4.89 -17.26 17.76
CA ILE A 65 6.05 -18.07 17.32
C ILE A 65 7.32 -17.23 17.49
N TRP A 66 8.43 -17.82 17.91
CA TRP A 66 9.65 -17.05 18.24
C TRP A 66 10.66 -16.92 17.09
N ASN A 67 10.49 -17.70 16.02
CA ASN A 67 11.37 -17.67 14.85
C ASN A 67 10.70 -16.90 13.70
N ALA A 68 11.53 -16.15 12.95
CA ALA A 68 11.11 -15.60 11.68
C ALA A 68 10.77 -16.76 10.72
N PRO A 69 9.65 -16.69 9.98
CA PRO A 69 9.25 -17.78 9.10
C PRO A 69 10.13 -17.87 7.85
N ASP A 70 10.34 -19.09 7.37
CA ASP A 70 10.89 -19.45 6.05
C ASP A 70 12.24 -18.78 5.70
N ASP A 71 13.09 -18.51 6.69
CA ASP A 71 14.40 -17.84 6.56
C ASP A 71 14.33 -16.51 5.80
N LEU A 72 13.17 -15.85 5.84
CA LEU A 72 12.94 -14.57 5.17
C LEU A 72 13.80 -13.49 5.81
N SER A 73 14.36 -12.60 4.99
CA SER A 73 15.01 -11.39 5.49
C SER A 73 14.03 -10.49 6.24
N SER A 74 14.55 -9.63 7.09
CA SER A 74 13.76 -8.66 7.86
C SER A 74 12.88 -7.79 6.95
N ALA A 75 13.43 -7.29 5.85
CA ALA A 75 12.68 -6.50 4.88
C ALA A 75 11.64 -7.31 4.09
N SER A 76 11.92 -8.59 3.80
CA SER A 76 10.95 -9.49 3.16
C SER A 76 9.73 -9.73 4.06
N VAL A 77 9.95 -9.95 5.36
CA VAL A 77 8.87 -10.09 6.36
C VAL A 77 7.97 -8.86 6.38
N GLY A 78 8.56 -7.65 6.46
CA GLY A 78 7.81 -6.40 6.41
C GLY A 78 7.03 -6.20 5.10
N TYR A 79 7.68 -6.49 3.96
CA TYR A 79 7.10 -6.35 2.62
C TYR A 79 5.90 -7.29 2.41
N ILE A 80 5.99 -8.55 2.83
CA ILE A 80 4.90 -9.54 2.69
C ILE A 80 3.72 -9.18 3.59
N GLN A 81 4.00 -8.77 4.83
CA GLN A 81 2.99 -8.39 5.81
C GLN A 81 2.19 -7.17 5.31
N LYS A 82 2.88 -6.10 4.90
CA LYS A 82 2.24 -4.86 4.44
C LYS A 82 1.71 -4.95 3.00
N GLY A 83 2.30 -5.82 2.17
CA GLY A 83 2.01 -5.91 0.74
C GLY A 83 2.61 -4.77 -0.10
N SER A 84 3.47 -3.94 0.50
CA SER A 84 4.15 -2.83 -0.14
C SER A 84 5.50 -2.56 0.51
N HIS A 85 6.40 -1.89 -0.22
CA HIS A 85 7.69 -1.46 0.30
C HIS A 85 7.55 -0.09 0.97
N ASP A 86 8.22 0.08 2.10
CA ASP A 86 8.27 1.32 2.84
C ASP A 86 9.65 1.59 3.44
N SER A 87 9.80 2.77 4.04
CA SER A 87 11.04 3.19 4.68
C SER A 87 11.41 2.30 5.86
N LYS A 88 10.45 1.68 6.56
CA LYS A 88 10.72 0.72 7.64
C LYS A 88 11.41 -0.54 7.12
N SER A 89 10.97 -1.07 5.97
CA SER A 89 11.63 -2.20 5.32
C SER A 89 13.06 -1.85 4.89
N PHE A 90 13.29 -0.62 4.43
CA PHE A 90 14.66 -0.13 4.14
C PHE A 90 15.51 -0.03 5.42
N THR A 91 14.96 0.56 6.49
CA THR A 91 15.61 0.67 7.80
C THR A 91 15.98 -0.71 8.36
N ALA A 92 15.07 -1.69 8.27
CA ALA A 92 15.32 -3.06 8.69
C ALA A 92 16.53 -3.69 7.98
N SER A 93 16.65 -3.51 6.66
CA SER A 93 17.84 -3.96 5.90
C SER A 93 19.12 -3.26 6.34
N ILE A 94 19.09 -1.94 6.57
CA ILE A 94 20.25 -1.19 7.05
C ILE A 94 20.69 -1.67 8.43
N VAL A 95 19.76 -1.90 9.35
CA VAL A 95 20.05 -2.43 10.69
C VAL A 95 20.60 -3.85 10.60
N HIS A 96 20.03 -4.72 9.75
CA HIS A 96 20.54 -6.08 9.55
C HIS A 96 21.97 -6.09 8.99
N LEU A 97 22.26 -5.23 8.00
CA LEU A 97 23.61 -5.02 7.47
C LEU A 97 24.57 -4.52 8.54
N ALA A 98 24.12 -3.63 9.42
CA ALA A 98 24.92 -3.09 10.51
C ALA A 98 25.29 -4.18 11.54
N ILE A 99 24.30 -4.96 11.96
CA ILE A 99 24.47 -6.07 12.92
C ILE A 99 25.38 -7.17 12.34
N LYS A 100 25.28 -7.48 11.05
CA LYS A 100 26.22 -8.38 10.36
C LYS A 100 27.61 -7.76 10.09
N GLY A 101 27.84 -6.52 10.50
CA GLY A 101 29.12 -5.82 10.43
C GLY A 101 29.52 -5.36 9.03
N TYR A 102 28.58 -5.19 8.10
CA TYR A 102 28.87 -4.66 6.76
C TYR A 102 29.01 -3.14 6.76
N LEU A 103 28.28 -2.48 7.66
CA LEU A 103 28.32 -1.04 7.85
C LEU A 103 28.19 -0.67 9.32
N LYS A 104 28.50 0.58 9.65
CA LYS A 104 28.27 1.20 10.94
C LYS A 104 27.35 2.39 10.78
N ILE A 105 26.43 2.58 11.72
CA ILE A 105 25.47 3.69 11.74
C ILE A 105 25.92 4.71 12.77
N GLU A 106 26.22 5.93 12.34
CA GLU A 106 26.63 7.02 13.21
C GLU A 106 25.56 8.11 13.25
N GLU A 107 24.95 8.34 14.41
CA GLU A 107 24.06 9.48 14.61
C GLU A 107 24.90 10.76 14.78
N VAL A 108 24.60 11.78 13.97
CA VAL A 108 25.24 13.09 14.04
C VAL A 108 24.17 14.14 14.35
N ILE A 109 24.31 14.80 15.50
CA ILE A 109 23.39 15.87 15.92
C ILE A 109 24.06 17.21 15.67
N THR A 110 23.56 17.97 14.70
CA THR A 110 24.00 19.34 14.44
C THR A 110 23.10 20.32 15.18
N LYS A 111 23.71 21.14 16.06
CA LYS A 111 23.02 22.24 16.74
C LYS A 111 23.06 23.48 15.85
N GLY A 112 21.91 23.86 15.29
CA GLY A 112 21.71 25.18 14.68
C GLY A 112 21.30 26.22 15.71
N PHE A 113 21.24 27.49 15.28
CA PHE A 113 20.92 28.63 16.16
C PHE A 113 19.49 28.56 16.74
N PHE A 114 18.54 27.95 16.02
CA PHE A 114 17.13 27.82 16.44
C PHE A 114 16.57 26.38 16.36
N SER A 115 17.34 25.40 15.89
CA SER A 115 16.86 24.03 15.71
C SER A 115 18.00 23.01 15.83
N LYS A 116 17.67 21.80 16.26
CA LYS A 116 18.56 20.64 16.19
C LYS A 116 18.16 19.81 14.98
N SER A 117 19.12 19.48 14.12
CA SER A 117 18.93 18.51 13.04
C SER A 117 19.71 17.25 13.36
N LYS A 118 19.05 16.09 13.23
CA LYS A 118 19.70 14.79 13.31
C LYS A 118 19.96 14.28 11.89
N SER A 119 21.19 13.88 11.61
CA SER A 119 21.60 13.17 10.41
C SER A 119 22.23 11.84 10.76
N PHE A 120 22.27 10.93 9.79
CA PHE A 120 22.80 9.58 9.98
C PHE A 120 23.88 9.31 8.95
N ASP A 121 25.09 9.03 9.41
CA ASP A 121 26.19 8.63 8.56
C ASP A 121 26.30 7.10 8.54
N LEU A 122 26.26 6.52 7.35
CA LEU A 122 26.49 5.10 7.12
C LEU A 122 27.94 4.94 6.66
N VAL A 123 28.73 4.19 7.42
CA VAL A 123 30.15 3.95 7.15
C VAL A 123 30.37 2.50 6.77
N LYS A 124 30.92 2.25 5.60
CA LYS A 124 31.25 0.92 5.09
C LYS A 124 32.36 0.30 5.94
N LEU A 125 32.20 -0.98 6.32
CA LEU A 125 33.21 -1.73 7.09
C LEU A 125 33.86 -2.85 6.29
N LYS A 126 33.12 -3.50 5.39
CA LYS A 126 33.60 -4.58 4.50
C LYS A 126 32.79 -4.62 3.22
N GLU A 127 33.29 -5.30 2.20
CA GLU A 127 32.58 -5.51 0.94
C GLU A 127 31.35 -6.42 1.10
N SER A 128 30.40 -6.34 0.16
CA SER A 128 29.21 -7.19 0.17
C SER A 128 29.58 -8.66 -0.08
N GLY A 129 29.11 -9.54 0.82
CA GLY A 129 29.38 -10.98 0.78
C GLY A 129 28.35 -11.77 -0.02
N ALA A 130 28.63 -13.06 -0.26
CA ALA A 130 27.66 -14.00 -0.84
C ALA A 130 26.52 -14.36 0.14
N ASP A 131 26.74 -14.14 1.44
CA ASP A 131 25.83 -14.54 2.52
C ASP A 131 24.69 -13.54 2.77
N LEU A 132 24.61 -12.46 1.98
CA LEU A 132 23.59 -11.43 2.08
C LEU A 132 22.38 -11.74 1.18
N PRO A 133 21.15 -11.49 1.65
CA PRO A 133 19.97 -11.48 0.80
C PRO A 133 20.16 -10.56 -0.41
N GLN A 134 19.57 -10.93 -1.55
CA GLN A 134 19.80 -10.24 -2.83
C GLN A 134 19.42 -8.75 -2.77
N GLU A 135 18.34 -8.42 -2.07
CA GLU A 135 17.87 -7.06 -1.83
C GLU A 135 18.83 -6.24 -0.98
N GLU A 136 19.43 -6.82 0.05
CA GLU A 136 20.40 -6.14 0.91
C GLU A 136 21.70 -5.91 0.17
N LYS A 137 22.15 -6.89 -0.63
CA LYS A 137 23.32 -6.74 -1.50
C LYS A 137 23.13 -5.59 -2.49
N ARG A 138 22.01 -5.56 -3.22
CA ARG A 138 21.71 -4.47 -4.17
C ARG A 138 21.60 -3.11 -3.49
N LEU A 139 20.99 -3.07 -2.31
CA LEU A 139 20.92 -1.87 -1.47
C LEU A 139 22.33 -1.37 -1.14
N PHE A 140 23.16 -2.26 -0.59
CA PHE A 140 24.52 -1.96 -0.16
C PHE A 140 25.41 -1.49 -1.31
N ASP A 141 25.42 -2.22 -2.42
CA ASP A 141 26.24 -1.92 -3.59
C ASP A 141 25.84 -0.57 -4.22
N THR A 142 24.54 -0.24 -4.21
CA THR A 142 24.07 1.07 -4.70
C THR A 142 24.48 2.18 -3.75
N LEU A 143 24.25 1.98 -2.44
CA LEU A 143 24.51 2.97 -1.40
C LEU A 143 25.98 3.41 -1.41
N PHE A 144 26.92 2.46 -1.43
CA PHE A 144 28.36 2.74 -1.39
C PHE A 144 29.03 2.79 -2.78
N SER A 145 28.25 3.03 -3.84
CA SER A 145 28.77 3.10 -5.21
C SER A 145 29.71 4.28 -5.47
N VAL A 146 29.55 5.37 -4.70
CA VAL A 146 30.33 6.62 -4.85
C VAL A 146 31.50 6.70 -3.86
N GLY A 147 31.38 6.04 -2.70
CA GLY A 147 32.40 6.04 -1.66
C GLY A 147 31.94 5.30 -0.41
N ASP A 148 32.84 5.20 0.58
CA ASP A 148 32.66 4.36 1.77
C ASP A 148 31.85 5.02 2.89
N ARG A 149 31.40 6.27 2.71
CA ARG A 149 30.59 6.99 3.68
C ARG A 149 29.42 7.68 2.99
N VAL A 150 28.22 7.49 3.53
CA VAL A 150 26.98 8.09 3.00
C VAL A 150 26.21 8.78 4.12
N SER A 151 25.91 10.07 3.93
CA SER A 151 25.18 10.88 4.91
C SER A 151 23.70 11.03 4.54
N ILE A 152 22.82 10.57 5.41
CA ILE A 152 21.37 10.71 5.29
C ILE A 152 20.91 11.87 6.16
N THR A 153 20.66 13.01 5.52
CA THR A 153 20.33 14.28 6.21
C THR A 153 18.82 14.57 6.30
N GLY A 154 17.98 13.75 5.65
CA GLY A 154 16.56 14.03 5.48
C GLY A 154 16.23 14.90 4.26
N LYS A 155 17.24 15.44 3.58
CA LYS A 155 17.09 16.16 2.31
C LYS A 155 17.32 15.22 1.14
N TYR A 156 16.66 15.52 0.01
CA TYR A 156 16.77 14.73 -1.21
C TYR A 156 18.21 14.47 -1.63
N ASP A 157 18.49 13.21 -1.92
CA ASP A 157 19.77 12.71 -2.42
C ASP A 157 19.51 11.62 -3.46
N LYS A 158 20.09 11.81 -4.66
CA LYS A 158 19.87 10.93 -5.81
C LYS A 158 20.42 9.51 -5.58
N ASN A 159 21.50 9.37 -4.83
CA ASN A 159 22.08 8.07 -4.50
C ASN A 159 21.17 7.32 -3.51
N ILE A 160 20.64 8.02 -2.50
CA ILE A 160 19.68 7.44 -1.54
C ILE A 160 18.37 7.04 -2.24
N GLU A 161 17.84 7.88 -3.13
CA GLU A 161 16.67 7.53 -3.96
C GLU A 161 16.96 6.26 -4.79
N SER A 162 18.10 6.21 -5.48
CA SER A 162 18.49 5.06 -6.29
C SER A 162 18.61 3.79 -5.46
N ALA A 163 19.24 3.87 -4.29
CA ALA A 163 19.37 2.75 -3.35
C ALA A 163 18.00 2.28 -2.83
N PHE A 164 17.11 3.21 -2.50
CA PHE A 164 15.74 2.92 -2.05
C PHE A 164 14.92 2.24 -3.16
N LEU A 165 14.98 2.75 -4.39
CA LEU A 165 14.26 2.19 -5.54
C LEU A 165 14.82 0.84 -5.97
N ASN A 166 16.14 0.64 -5.95
CA ASN A 166 16.77 -0.65 -6.25
C ASN A 166 16.40 -1.71 -5.21
N HIS A 167 16.41 -1.35 -3.92
CA HIS A 167 15.95 -2.20 -2.84
C HIS A 167 14.47 -2.59 -3.02
N LYS A 168 13.59 -1.61 -3.27
CA LYS A 168 12.17 -1.82 -3.59
C LYS A 168 11.98 -2.74 -4.80
N GLY A 169 12.74 -2.51 -5.86
CA GLY A 169 12.71 -3.29 -7.10
C GLY A 169 13.12 -4.74 -6.85
N SER A 170 14.15 -4.97 -6.03
CA SER A 170 14.61 -6.31 -5.64
C SER A 170 13.55 -7.07 -4.83
N LEU A 171 13.00 -6.47 -3.77
CA LEU A 171 11.93 -7.08 -2.97
C LEU A 171 10.69 -7.39 -3.81
N SER A 172 10.31 -6.46 -4.67
CA SER A 172 9.19 -6.64 -5.61
C SER A 172 9.47 -7.79 -6.58
N ALA A 173 10.67 -7.90 -7.14
CA ALA A 173 11.01 -9.00 -8.05
C ALA A 173 10.90 -10.38 -7.36
N GLN A 174 11.29 -10.47 -6.08
CA GLN A 174 11.23 -11.71 -5.31
C GLN A 174 9.80 -12.08 -4.90
N HIS A 175 9.02 -11.12 -4.39
CA HIS A 175 7.77 -11.41 -3.68
C HIS A 175 6.50 -10.97 -4.40
N ARG A 176 6.57 -10.16 -5.48
CA ARG A 176 5.36 -9.64 -6.14
C ARG A 176 4.53 -10.72 -6.79
N SER A 177 5.14 -11.75 -7.38
CA SER A 177 4.44 -12.88 -7.97
C SER A 177 3.59 -13.61 -6.91
N PHE A 178 4.17 -13.82 -5.73
CA PHE A 178 3.50 -14.40 -4.57
C PHE A 178 2.37 -13.49 -4.03
N ILE A 179 2.64 -12.21 -3.83
CA ILE A 179 1.65 -11.24 -3.29
C ILE A 179 0.47 -11.03 -4.23
N MET A 180 0.72 -11.01 -5.55
CA MET A 180 -0.29 -10.81 -6.59
C MET A 180 -0.96 -12.10 -7.05
N LYS A 181 -0.50 -13.27 -6.59
CA LYS A 181 -1.18 -14.55 -6.84
C LYS A 181 -2.60 -14.44 -6.27
N GLY A 182 -3.61 -14.79 -7.07
CA GLY A 182 -5.03 -14.62 -6.70
C GLY A 182 -5.61 -13.21 -6.93
N HIS A 183 -4.81 -12.27 -7.46
CA HIS A 183 -5.34 -11.00 -7.93
C HIS A 183 -6.13 -11.22 -9.22
N ASN A 184 -7.44 -11.39 -9.06
CA ASN A 184 -8.42 -11.69 -10.11
C ASN A 184 -8.77 -10.46 -10.99
N ALA A 185 -7.83 -9.53 -11.18
CA ALA A 185 -8.07 -8.28 -11.92
C ALA A 185 -8.53 -8.51 -13.37
N LYS A 186 -8.18 -9.65 -13.97
CA LYS A 186 -8.65 -10.04 -15.32
C LYS A 186 -10.18 -10.03 -15.47
N PHE A 187 -10.93 -10.28 -14.40
CA PHE A 187 -12.40 -10.27 -14.45
C PHE A 187 -12.99 -8.86 -14.52
N LEU A 188 -12.18 -7.79 -14.35
CA LEU A 188 -12.60 -6.41 -14.56
C LEU A 188 -12.66 -6.03 -16.05
N ALA A 189 -11.96 -6.76 -16.93
CA ALA A 189 -11.88 -6.40 -18.34
C ALA A 189 -13.26 -6.39 -19.03
N ILE A 190 -14.06 -7.44 -18.84
CA ILE A 190 -15.40 -7.55 -19.44
C ILE A 190 -16.33 -6.42 -18.93
N PRO A 191 -16.46 -6.20 -17.61
CA PRO A 191 -17.26 -5.09 -17.08
C PRO A 191 -16.85 -3.70 -17.56
N ILE A 192 -15.54 -3.44 -17.68
CA ILE A 192 -15.03 -2.16 -18.19
C ILE A 192 -15.44 -2.00 -19.65
N LEU A 193 -15.23 -3.03 -20.48
CA LEU A 193 -15.60 -2.99 -21.90
C LEU A 193 -17.11 -2.82 -22.09
N VAL A 194 -17.94 -3.53 -21.32
CA VAL A 194 -19.41 -3.41 -21.37
C VAL A 194 -19.86 -2.03 -20.91
N THR A 195 -19.29 -1.49 -19.83
CA THR A 195 -19.60 -0.13 -19.35
C THR A 195 -19.28 0.92 -20.42
N ILE A 196 -18.10 0.84 -21.04
CA ILE A 196 -17.69 1.74 -22.13
C ILE A 196 -18.64 1.61 -23.32
N LEU A 197 -18.95 0.38 -23.74
CA LEU A 197 -19.83 0.11 -24.86
C LEU A 197 -21.25 0.67 -24.62
N VAL A 198 -21.83 0.41 -23.46
CA VAL A 198 -23.16 0.91 -23.07
C VAL A 198 -23.17 2.44 -23.05
N PHE A 199 -22.12 3.05 -22.47
CA PHE A 199 -21.99 4.51 -22.43
C PHE A 199 -21.93 5.11 -23.83
N VAL A 200 -21.07 4.58 -24.71
CA VAL A 200 -20.92 5.07 -26.10
C VAL A 200 -22.22 4.91 -26.88
N LEU A 201 -22.87 3.73 -26.81
CA LEU A 201 -24.12 3.49 -27.54
C LEU A 201 -25.25 4.38 -27.01
N ALA A 202 -25.41 4.50 -25.69
CA ALA A 202 -26.44 5.39 -25.11
C ALA A 202 -26.19 6.87 -25.44
N PHE A 203 -24.92 7.30 -25.50
CA PHE A 203 -24.54 8.64 -25.96
C PHE A 203 -24.86 8.85 -27.44
N LEU A 204 -24.60 7.86 -28.31
CA LEU A 204 -24.98 7.95 -29.72
C LEU A 204 -26.49 8.06 -29.90
N PHE A 205 -27.29 7.31 -29.14
CA PHE A 205 -28.75 7.46 -29.13
C PHE A 205 -29.20 8.86 -28.69
N LEU A 206 -28.54 9.43 -27.69
CA LEU A 206 -28.82 10.77 -27.19
C LEU A 206 -28.58 11.85 -28.26
N VAL A 207 -27.47 11.75 -29.02
CA VAL A 207 -27.10 12.76 -30.03
C VAL A 207 -27.88 12.61 -31.34
N ASN A 208 -28.26 11.39 -31.73
CA ASN A 208 -28.91 11.10 -33.02
C ASN A 208 -30.45 11.15 -32.98
N SER A 209 -31.06 11.34 -31.81
CA SER A 209 -32.53 11.42 -31.67
C SER A 209 -32.94 12.72 -31.00
N SER A 210 -33.72 13.54 -31.72
CA SER A 210 -34.35 14.75 -31.17
C SER A 210 -35.35 14.48 -30.05
N TYR A 211 -35.78 13.22 -29.91
CA TYR A 211 -36.72 12.76 -28.88
C TYR A 211 -36.02 12.14 -27.66
N ALA A 212 -34.70 11.95 -27.71
CA ALA A 212 -33.94 11.30 -26.63
C ALA A 212 -33.56 12.27 -25.49
N THR A 213 -34.40 13.26 -25.17
CA THR A 213 -34.13 14.22 -24.07
C THR A 213 -34.72 13.73 -22.74
N GLY A 214 -34.38 14.40 -21.64
CA GLY A 214 -34.93 14.08 -20.31
C GLY A 214 -34.46 12.73 -19.75
N ALA A 215 -35.24 11.67 -19.96
CA ALA A 215 -35.02 10.34 -19.38
C ALA A 215 -33.69 9.70 -19.81
N ASN A 216 -33.31 9.81 -21.09
CA ASN A 216 -32.02 9.26 -21.55
C ASN A 216 -30.83 10.04 -20.99
N MET A 217 -30.94 11.37 -20.87
CA MET A 217 -29.91 12.21 -20.25
C MET A 217 -29.73 11.83 -18.78
N ALA A 218 -30.84 11.74 -18.04
CA ALA A 218 -30.82 11.30 -16.65
C ALA A 218 -30.20 9.91 -16.52
N ALA A 219 -30.59 8.94 -17.37
CA ALA A 219 -30.06 7.59 -17.36
C ALA A 219 -28.55 7.55 -17.67
N LEU A 220 -28.06 8.29 -18.66
CA LEU A 220 -26.65 8.31 -19.03
C LEU A 220 -25.76 8.93 -17.95
N PHE A 221 -26.16 10.10 -17.43
CA PHE A 221 -25.39 10.82 -16.41
C PHE A 221 -25.47 10.18 -15.03
N THR A 222 -26.49 9.36 -14.74
CA THR A 222 -26.55 8.53 -13.52
C THR A 222 -25.80 7.21 -13.69
N PHE A 223 -25.83 6.60 -14.88
CA PHE A 223 -25.16 5.33 -15.14
C PHE A 223 -23.63 5.43 -14.96
N ALA A 224 -22.98 6.44 -15.54
CA ALA A 224 -21.52 6.57 -15.48
C ALA A 224 -20.95 6.57 -14.03
N PRO A 225 -21.40 7.44 -13.11
CA PRO A 225 -20.90 7.43 -11.73
C PRO A 225 -21.26 6.13 -11.00
N VAL A 226 -22.47 5.60 -11.19
CA VAL A 226 -22.90 4.34 -10.54
C VAL A 226 -22.05 3.16 -11.03
N ALA A 227 -21.77 3.08 -12.33
CA ALA A 227 -20.93 2.05 -12.92
C ALA A 227 -19.48 2.17 -12.43
N ILE A 228 -18.93 3.38 -12.33
CA ILE A 228 -17.59 3.61 -11.78
C ILE A 228 -17.52 3.12 -10.32
N VAL A 229 -18.48 3.52 -9.47
CA VAL A 229 -18.56 3.06 -8.08
C VAL A 229 -18.69 1.55 -8.01
N GLY A 230 -19.56 0.96 -8.82
CA GLY A 230 -19.74 -0.50 -8.91
C GLY A 230 -18.47 -1.23 -9.32
N LEU A 231 -17.72 -0.72 -10.31
CA LEU A 231 -16.44 -1.28 -10.75
C LEU A 231 -15.36 -1.19 -9.67
N VAL A 232 -15.31 -0.08 -8.91
CA VAL A 232 -14.38 0.07 -7.78
C VAL A 232 -14.70 -0.95 -6.68
N ILE A 233 -15.97 -1.07 -6.29
CA ILE A 233 -16.42 -2.04 -5.28
C ILE A 233 -16.13 -3.47 -5.76
N TYR A 234 -16.51 -3.82 -6.99
CA TYR A 234 -16.26 -5.14 -7.56
C TYR A 234 -14.76 -5.45 -7.66
N GLY A 235 -13.95 -4.48 -8.07
CA GLY A 235 -12.50 -4.60 -8.13
C GLY A 235 -11.85 -4.81 -6.77
N TYR A 236 -12.47 -4.32 -5.69
CA TYR A 236 -12.07 -4.65 -4.32
C TYR A 236 -12.51 -6.07 -3.94
N LEU A 237 -13.77 -6.44 -4.17
CA LEU A 237 -14.37 -7.72 -3.76
C LEU A 237 -13.86 -8.94 -4.52
N ILE A 238 -13.39 -8.79 -5.76
CA ILE A 238 -12.91 -9.93 -6.56
C ILE A 238 -11.49 -10.36 -6.18
N LYS A 239 -10.75 -9.53 -5.44
CA LYS A 239 -9.39 -9.84 -4.98
C LYS A 239 -9.47 -10.98 -3.97
N LYS A 240 -8.83 -12.10 -4.29
CA LYS A 240 -8.77 -13.27 -3.41
C LYS A 240 -7.33 -13.55 -3.00
N PRO A 241 -6.96 -13.36 -1.72
CA PRO A 241 -5.67 -13.81 -1.21
C PRO A 241 -5.54 -15.33 -1.36
N THR A 242 -4.33 -15.81 -1.71
CA THR A 242 -4.08 -17.25 -1.74
C THR A 242 -4.00 -17.83 -0.33
N PRO A 243 -4.38 -19.11 -0.12
CA PRO A 243 -4.22 -19.78 1.18
C PRO A 243 -2.78 -19.73 1.70
N GLU A 244 -1.80 -19.97 0.82
CA GLU A 244 -0.35 -19.86 1.14
C GLU A 244 0.02 -18.48 1.69
N LYS A 245 -0.53 -17.40 1.10
CA LYS A 245 -0.29 -16.03 1.55
C LYS A 245 -0.94 -15.75 2.89
N LEU A 246 -2.14 -16.26 3.13
CA LEU A 246 -2.82 -16.11 4.42
C LEU A 246 -2.06 -16.85 5.53
N ASP A 247 -1.58 -18.05 5.24
CA ASP A 247 -0.77 -18.85 6.16
C ASP A 247 0.55 -18.15 6.52
N LEU A 248 1.31 -17.69 5.52
CA LEU A 248 2.56 -16.97 5.78
C LEU A 248 2.32 -15.67 6.56
N ARG A 249 1.25 -14.92 6.26
CA ARG A 249 0.88 -13.72 7.04
C ARG A 249 0.46 -14.06 8.46
N ALA A 250 -0.23 -15.18 8.68
CA ALA A 250 -0.59 -15.63 10.03
C ALA A 250 0.66 -16.00 10.84
N ARG A 251 1.65 -16.66 10.22
CA ARG A 251 2.95 -16.95 10.84
C ARG A 251 3.74 -15.68 11.14
N ILE A 252 3.84 -14.74 10.20
CA ILE A 252 4.48 -13.43 10.44
C ILE A 252 3.78 -12.68 11.58
N LYS A 253 2.45 -12.69 11.60
CA LYS A 253 1.67 -12.09 12.69
C LYS A 253 1.92 -12.81 14.02
N GLY A 254 2.04 -14.13 14.02
CA GLY A 254 2.45 -14.91 15.18
C GLY A 254 3.83 -14.51 15.70
N PHE A 255 4.78 -14.27 14.80
CA PHE A 255 6.10 -13.75 15.17
C PHE A 255 6.01 -12.35 15.75
N GLN A 256 5.22 -11.46 15.15
CA GLN A 256 4.94 -10.14 15.71
C GLN A 256 4.34 -10.23 17.13
N MET A 257 3.37 -11.12 17.36
CA MET A 257 2.78 -11.34 18.68
C MET A 257 3.83 -11.75 19.71
N TYR A 258 4.79 -12.60 19.35
CA TYR A 258 5.92 -12.94 20.23
C TYR A 258 6.78 -11.71 20.58
N LEU A 259 7.08 -10.86 19.60
CA LEU A 259 7.84 -9.62 19.81
C LEU A 259 7.12 -8.62 20.72
N GLU A 260 5.79 -8.66 20.78
CA GLU A 260 4.96 -7.81 21.64
C GLU A 260 4.64 -8.45 23.01
N LEU A 261 4.76 -9.78 23.14
CA LEU A 261 4.34 -10.56 24.32
C LEU A 261 4.98 -10.12 25.66
N ALA A 262 4.21 -9.95 26.72
CA ALA A 262 4.80 -9.68 28.03
C ALA A 262 5.67 -10.87 28.52
N GLU A 263 6.73 -10.60 29.31
CA GLU A 263 7.68 -11.64 29.77
C GLU A 263 6.98 -12.80 30.48
N LYS A 264 5.94 -12.50 31.28
CA LYS A 264 5.12 -13.50 31.97
C LYS A 264 4.41 -14.47 31.01
N GLU A 265 3.98 -13.98 29.87
CA GLU A 265 3.29 -14.78 28.84
C GLU A 265 4.30 -15.55 27.99
N ARG A 266 5.49 -14.97 27.76
CA ARG A 266 6.61 -15.64 27.08
C ARG A 266 7.04 -16.92 27.79
N LEU A 267 7.11 -16.89 29.11
CA LEU A 267 7.46 -18.06 29.92
C LEU A 267 6.42 -19.19 29.85
N ARG A 268 5.21 -18.93 29.34
CA ARG A 268 4.19 -19.96 29.10
C ARG A 268 4.36 -20.64 27.74
N LEU A 269 5.24 -20.13 26.87
CA LEU A 269 5.58 -20.77 25.62
C LEU A 269 6.43 -22.03 25.89
N LEU A 270 6.32 -23.01 25.01
CA LEU A 270 7.15 -24.20 25.07
C LEU A 270 8.56 -23.84 24.58
N ASN A 271 9.57 -23.98 25.46
CA ASN A 271 10.99 -23.73 25.16
C ASN A 271 11.27 -22.34 24.52
N PRO A 272 10.92 -21.23 25.19
CA PRO A 272 11.23 -19.91 24.66
C PRO A 272 12.75 -19.72 24.61
N PRO A 273 13.28 -18.99 23.61
CA PRO A 273 14.71 -18.76 23.50
C PRO A 273 15.26 -17.96 24.69
N ASP A 274 16.55 -18.11 24.95
CA ASP A 274 17.22 -17.34 25.99
C ASP A 274 17.26 -15.84 25.62
N MET A 275 16.98 -14.99 26.60
CA MET A 275 17.02 -13.54 26.41
C MET A 275 18.47 -13.05 26.54
N THR A 276 19.24 -13.20 25.47
CA THR A 276 20.65 -12.76 25.39
C THR A 276 20.80 -11.52 24.51
N PRO A 277 21.89 -10.73 24.67
CA PRO A 277 22.20 -9.63 23.75
C PRO A 277 22.26 -10.08 22.28
N ASP A 278 22.79 -11.27 21.99
CA ASP A 278 22.85 -11.82 20.64
C ASP A 278 21.45 -12.10 20.06
N HIS A 279 20.53 -12.60 20.88
CA HIS A 279 19.14 -12.80 20.47
C HIS A 279 18.44 -11.46 20.19
N PHE A 280 18.71 -10.44 21.02
CA PHE A 280 18.22 -9.08 20.79
C PHE A 280 18.67 -8.55 19.42
N GLU A 281 19.96 -8.60 19.12
CA GLU A 281 20.50 -8.14 17.84
C GLU A 281 19.95 -8.92 16.65
N THR A 282 19.85 -10.25 16.75
CA THR A 282 19.36 -11.10 15.65
C THR A 282 17.92 -10.74 15.26
N VAL A 283 17.09 -10.38 16.23
CA VAL A 283 15.65 -10.14 16.04
C VAL A 283 15.33 -8.65 15.79
N LEU A 284 16.19 -7.73 16.23
CA LEU A 284 15.97 -6.29 16.14
C LEU A 284 15.62 -5.79 14.71
N PRO A 285 16.29 -6.23 13.62
CA PRO A 285 15.91 -5.85 12.27
C PRO A 285 14.46 -6.21 11.92
N TYR A 286 13.98 -7.38 12.37
CA TYR A 286 12.61 -7.81 12.14
C TYR A 286 11.62 -6.98 12.95
N ALA A 287 12.00 -6.59 14.17
CA ALA A 287 11.18 -5.69 14.99
C ALA A 287 10.98 -4.34 14.29
N PHE A 288 12.02 -3.77 13.68
CA PHE A 288 11.89 -2.55 12.85
C PHE A 288 11.01 -2.77 11.61
N ALA A 289 11.14 -3.91 10.92
CA ALA A 289 10.33 -4.22 9.75
C ALA A 289 8.83 -4.35 10.07
N LEU A 290 8.52 -4.91 11.25
CA LEU A 290 7.15 -5.09 11.75
C LEU A 290 6.62 -3.86 12.52
N GLY A 291 7.49 -2.92 12.90
CA GLY A 291 7.12 -1.71 13.63
C GLY A 291 6.89 -1.94 15.13
N VAL A 292 7.55 -2.94 15.71
CA VAL A 292 7.44 -3.36 17.12
C VAL A 292 8.78 -3.24 17.86
N GLU A 293 9.71 -2.45 17.34
CA GLU A 293 11.04 -2.22 17.90
C GLU A 293 11.03 -1.71 19.35
N HIS A 294 10.06 -0.87 19.71
CA HIS A 294 9.91 -0.34 21.06
C HIS A 294 9.58 -1.46 22.05
N ALA A 295 8.53 -2.23 21.75
CA ALA A 295 8.10 -3.36 22.57
C ALA A 295 9.21 -4.43 22.70
N TRP A 296 9.95 -4.67 21.62
CA TRP A 296 11.11 -5.58 21.65
C TRP A 296 12.24 -5.04 22.54
N THR A 297 12.64 -3.78 22.35
CA THR A 297 13.74 -3.15 23.09
C THR A 297 13.45 -3.04 24.59
N GLU A 298 12.20 -2.72 24.96
CA GLU A 298 11.79 -2.57 26.35
C GLU A 298 12.02 -3.85 27.17
N LYS A 299 11.74 -5.02 26.59
CA LYS A 299 11.96 -6.33 27.24
C LYS A 299 13.43 -6.60 27.55
N PHE A 300 14.32 -6.08 26.71
CA PHE A 300 15.76 -6.28 26.85
C PHE A 300 16.44 -5.22 27.71
N LYS A 301 15.76 -4.14 28.10
CA LYS A 301 16.35 -3.02 28.85
C LYS A 301 17.20 -3.48 30.04
N ASN A 302 16.60 -4.23 30.97
CA ASN A 302 17.30 -4.71 32.17
C ASN A 302 18.42 -5.72 31.86
N ILE A 303 18.29 -6.48 30.78
CA ILE A 303 19.25 -7.51 30.38
C ILE A 303 20.49 -6.86 29.78
N LEU A 304 20.29 -5.90 28.87
CA LEU A 304 21.36 -5.14 28.23
C LEU A 304 22.09 -4.24 29.24
N GLU A 305 21.37 -3.63 30.18
CA GLU A 305 21.97 -2.85 31.28
C GLU A 305 22.86 -3.74 32.17
N LYS A 306 22.36 -4.93 32.58
CA LYS A 306 23.15 -5.88 33.39
C LYS A 306 24.36 -6.45 32.64
N ALA A 307 24.24 -6.66 31.33
CA ALA A 307 25.33 -7.13 30.48
C ALA A 307 26.35 -6.04 30.12
N ASN A 308 26.11 -4.78 30.53
CA ASN A 308 26.86 -3.60 30.10
C ASN A 308 27.06 -3.58 28.57
N TYR A 309 26.00 -3.95 27.85
CA TYR A 309 26.05 -4.17 26.42
C TYR A 309 26.29 -2.86 25.66
N GLN A 310 27.18 -2.92 24.68
CA GLN A 310 27.54 -1.80 23.80
C GLN A 310 27.47 -2.27 22.35
N ALA A 311 26.55 -1.69 21.57
CA ALA A 311 26.35 -2.03 20.18
C ALA A 311 27.55 -1.58 19.33
N GLN A 312 28.28 -2.54 18.75
CA GLN A 312 29.47 -2.23 17.92
C GLN A 312 29.10 -1.58 16.57
N TRP A 313 27.86 -1.80 16.14
CA TRP A 313 27.33 -1.38 14.84
C TRP A 313 26.74 0.04 14.84
N ASN A 314 26.70 0.72 15.99
CA ASN A 314 26.35 2.13 16.07
C ASN A 314 27.29 2.94 16.99
N ASN A 315 27.14 4.26 17.04
CA ASN A 315 27.94 5.15 17.89
C ASN A 315 27.20 5.65 19.14
N SER A 316 26.03 5.08 19.48
CA SER A 316 25.24 5.53 20.63
C SER A 316 25.83 4.99 21.93
N ALA A 317 26.00 5.87 22.91
CA ALA A 317 26.40 5.50 24.28
C ALA A 317 25.31 4.69 25.02
N SER A 318 24.09 4.63 24.49
CA SER A 318 23.03 3.75 24.99
C SER A 318 22.31 3.04 23.84
N PRO A 319 22.50 1.72 23.70
CA PRO A 319 21.81 0.92 22.69
C PRO A 319 20.29 0.90 22.86
N ILE A 320 19.82 1.07 24.10
CA ILE A 320 18.38 1.12 24.44
C ILE A 320 17.76 2.41 23.88
N TYR A 321 18.34 3.58 24.16
CA TYR A 321 17.85 4.84 23.61
C TYR A 321 17.96 4.90 22.08
N PHE A 322 19.02 4.32 21.51
CA PHE A 322 19.17 4.24 20.07
C PHE A 322 18.01 3.44 19.47
N SER A 323 17.80 2.20 19.91
CA SER A 323 16.78 1.32 19.30
C SER A 323 15.36 1.87 19.42
N ASP A 324 15.09 2.66 20.47
CA ASP A 324 13.78 3.26 20.73
C ASP A 324 13.39 4.41 19.78
N HIS A 325 14.36 5.25 19.40
CA HIS A 325 14.11 6.45 18.60
C HIS A 325 14.65 6.36 17.17
N PHE A 326 15.68 5.54 16.95
CA PHE A 326 16.36 5.41 15.67
C PHE A 326 15.40 5.03 14.54
N GLY A 327 14.55 4.03 14.74
CA GLY A 327 13.69 3.49 13.68
C GLY A 327 12.79 4.55 13.05
N ARG A 328 12.20 5.41 13.88
CA ARG A 328 11.32 6.50 13.45
C ARG A 328 12.11 7.62 12.77
N ASP A 329 13.15 8.12 13.44
CA ASP A 329 13.95 9.24 12.97
C ASP A 329 14.66 8.89 11.65
N PHE A 330 15.29 7.72 11.58
CA PHE A 330 15.98 7.24 10.39
C PHE A 330 15.02 6.99 9.23
N SER A 331 13.89 6.32 9.48
CA SER A 331 12.88 6.10 8.42
C SER A 331 12.34 7.41 7.86
N GLN A 332 12.16 8.44 8.71
CA GLN A 332 11.75 9.77 8.27
C GLN A 332 12.83 10.44 7.42
N SER A 333 14.09 10.40 7.84
CA SER A 333 15.22 10.96 7.08
C SER A 333 15.44 10.24 5.74
N VAL A 334 15.29 8.91 5.69
CA VAL A 334 15.32 8.15 4.43
C VAL A 334 14.16 8.54 3.53
N SER A 335 12.95 8.68 4.08
CA SER A 335 11.78 9.08 3.29
C SER A 335 12.00 10.45 2.63
N GLY A 336 12.47 11.43 3.38
CA GLY A 336 12.78 12.76 2.83
C GLY A 336 13.91 12.76 1.81
N ALA A 337 14.94 11.92 2.03
CA ALA A 337 16.07 11.81 1.12
C ALA A 337 15.74 11.06 -0.19
N ALA A 338 14.83 10.09 -0.15
CA ALA A 338 14.44 9.30 -1.31
C ALA A 338 13.32 9.95 -2.14
N THR A 339 12.67 11.01 -1.65
CA THR A 339 11.60 11.70 -2.39
C THR A 339 12.12 12.95 -3.10
N LYS A 340 12.12 12.94 -4.43
CA LYS A 340 12.42 14.14 -5.21
C LYS A 340 11.43 15.26 -4.88
N PRO A 341 11.89 16.49 -4.55
CA PRO A 341 11.00 17.63 -4.41
C PRO A 341 10.31 17.91 -5.76
N SER A 342 9.03 18.26 -5.72
CA SER A 342 8.30 18.65 -6.92
C SER A 342 8.87 19.96 -7.47
N ASP A 343 9.30 19.96 -8.73
CA ASP A 343 9.62 21.19 -9.46
C ASP A 343 8.32 22.02 -9.53
N SER A 344 8.33 23.24 -8.99
CA SER A 344 7.17 24.14 -9.02
C SER A 344 6.93 24.63 -10.45
N GLY A 345 6.21 23.82 -11.24
CA GLY A 345 5.66 24.14 -12.54
C GLY A 345 4.16 23.88 -12.54
N SER A 346 3.36 24.93 -12.65
CA SER A 346 1.91 24.89 -12.80
C SER A 346 1.48 24.03 -14.01
N GLY A 347 0.64 23.01 -13.79
CA GLY A 347 0.03 22.25 -14.88
C GLY A 347 -0.74 21.00 -14.45
N SER A 348 -2.07 21.13 -14.38
CA SER A 348 -3.15 20.15 -14.49
C SER A 348 -2.85 18.63 -14.35
N GLY A 349 -3.54 18.01 -13.38
CA GLY A 349 -4.20 16.73 -13.55
C GLY A 349 -3.35 15.45 -13.52
N GLY A 350 -3.21 14.85 -12.33
CA GLY A 350 -2.72 13.47 -12.26
C GLY A 350 -2.44 12.95 -10.85
N GLY A 351 -3.37 12.13 -10.34
CA GLY A 351 -3.11 11.03 -9.39
C GLY A 351 -2.21 11.33 -8.18
N GLY A 352 -2.80 11.90 -7.14
CA GLY A 352 -2.16 11.99 -5.83
C GLY A 352 -1.90 10.60 -5.23
N PHE A 353 -0.66 10.39 -4.78
CA PHE A 353 -0.28 9.27 -3.91
C PHE A 353 -1.04 9.39 -2.58
N SER A 354 -2.11 8.62 -2.41
CA SER A 354 -2.73 8.47 -1.10
C SER A 354 -1.90 7.48 -0.27
N GLY A 355 -1.01 8.05 0.53
CA GLY A 355 -0.41 7.37 1.68
C GLY A 355 -1.49 7.15 2.73
N GLY A 356 -2.22 6.04 2.61
CA GLY A 356 -3.15 5.58 3.62
C GLY A 356 -2.40 5.03 4.83
N GLY A 357 -2.19 5.88 5.83
CA GLY A 357 -1.85 5.47 7.19
C GLY A 357 -3.07 4.85 7.85
N GLY A 358 -3.23 3.53 7.71
CA GLY A 358 -4.23 2.76 8.45
C GLY A 358 -3.66 2.33 9.80
N GLY A 359 -3.93 3.12 10.85
CA GLY A 359 -3.75 2.70 12.23
C GLY A 359 -4.79 1.63 12.58
N GLY A 360 -4.32 0.40 12.77
CA GLY A 360 -5.16 -0.70 13.26
C GLY A 360 -5.22 -0.67 14.78
N GLY A 361 -6.22 0.02 15.33
CA GLY A 361 -6.66 -0.15 16.71
C GLY A 361 -7.45 -1.46 16.80
N GLY A 362 -6.87 -2.47 17.44
CA GLY A 362 -7.59 -3.68 17.81
C GLY A 362 -8.55 -3.39 18.95
N VAL A 363 -9.84 -3.36 18.65
CA VAL A 363 -10.89 -3.45 19.68
C VAL A 363 -10.99 -4.90 20.12
N GLY A 364 -10.61 -5.17 21.36
CA GLY A 364 -10.88 -6.43 22.05
C GLY A 364 -12.37 -6.54 22.34
N GLY A 365 -13.00 -7.60 21.85
CA GLY A 365 -14.31 -8.03 22.30
C GLY A 365 -14.19 -8.75 23.63
N TRP A 366 -15.07 -8.37 24.56
CA TRP A 366 -15.38 -9.11 25.78
C TRP A 366 -16.27 -10.32 25.47
#